data_AF-A0A2N0NQR2-F1
#
_entry.id   AF-A0A2N0NQR2-F1
#
_cell.length_a   1.000
_cell.length_b   1.000
_cell.length_c   1.000
_cell.angle_alpha   90.00
_cell.angle_beta   90.00
_cell.angle_gamma   90.00
#
_symmetry.space_group_name_H-M   'P 1'
#
loop_
_entity.id
_entity.type
_entity.pdbx_description
1 polymer ?
#
loop_
_entity_poly.entity_id
_entity_poly.type
_entity_poly.pdbx_seq_one_letter_code
_entity_poly.pdbx_strand_id
1 'polypeptide(L)'
;MERQQFNKLVQVLQNDTVFQNKGNKPQAPVEFQLVIFLRRLGSKDDILSICSRFGICEGTVILYINHVMKAIRNKKLEFVQWPKNKSCYCSCRDSFYFKLGTCTRSNSIFYKKYAINCQGIVDFKGIFINYIIGWPGSVHDARVYANSDFFLNTAKYIEGDDYVLGDSAYPISSFLITPFKNPFNH
;
A
#
# COMPACT_ATOMS: atom_id res chain seq x y z
N MET A 1 8.52 -1.54 -16.16
CA MET A 1 8.28 -2.92 -15.70
C MET A 1 8.78 -3.85 -16.78
N GLU A 2 9.64 -4.80 -16.43
CA GLU A 2 10.13 -5.79 -17.39
C GLU A 2 9.04 -6.82 -17.69
N ARG A 3 9.04 -7.39 -18.90
CA ARG A 3 8.02 -8.37 -19.33
C ARG A 3 7.97 -9.61 -18.43
N GLN A 4 9.11 -10.03 -17.87
CA GLN A 4 9.18 -11.15 -16.93
C GLN A 4 8.42 -10.86 -15.62
N GLN A 5 8.55 -9.65 -15.08
CA GLN A 5 7.83 -9.22 -13.88
C GLN A 5 6.33 -9.14 -14.12
N PHE A 6 5.94 -8.64 -15.30
CA PHE A 6 4.54 -8.59 -15.71
C PHE A 6 3.92 -10.00 -15.76
N ASN A 7 4.59 -10.96 -16.40
CA ASN A 7 4.11 -12.34 -16.49
C ASN A 7 3.99 -13.01 -15.12
N LYS A 8 4.93 -12.76 -14.20
CA LYS A 8 4.83 -13.22 -12.81
C LYS A 8 3.58 -12.67 -12.13
N LEU A 9 3.27 -11.39 -12.34
CA LEU A 9 2.10 -10.76 -11.74
C LEU A 9 0.79 -11.32 -12.32
N VAL A 10 0.76 -11.60 -13.62
CA VAL A 10 -0.37 -12.31 -14.26
C VAL A 10 -0.56 -13.68 -13.62
N GLN A 11 0.51 -14.47 -13.47
CA GLN A 11 0.43 -15.81 -12.86
C GLN A 11 -0.07 -15.77 -11.41
N VAL A 12 0.29 -14.75 -10.64
CA VAL A 12 -0.21 -14.57 -9.26
C VAL A 12 -1.70 -14.26 -9.24
N LEU A 13 -2.19 -13.48 -10.20
CA LEU A 13 -3.58 -12.99 -10.22
C LEU A 13 -4.55 -13.92 -10.97
N GLN A 14 -4.08 -14.73 -11.91
CA GLN A 14 -4.95 -15.52 -12.82
C GLN A 14 -5.92 -16.47 -12.09
N ASN A 15 -5.51 -16.97 -10.91
CA ASN A 15 -6.30 -17.92 -10.13
C ASN A 15 -7.36 -17.25 -9.24
N ASP A 16 -7.45 -15.92 -9.22
CA ASP A 16 -8.43 -15.21 -8.39
C ASP A 16 -9.85 -15.38 -8.95
N THR A 17 -10.81 -15.58 -8.06
CA THR A 17 -12.25 -15.73 -8.37
C THR A 17 -12.84 -14.57 -9.18
N VAL A 18 -12.24 -13.38 -9.14
CA VAL A 18 -12.66 -12.19 -9.89
C VAL A 18 -12.47 -12.36 -11.40
N PHE A 19 -11.53 -13.22 -11.82
CA PHE A 19 -11.28 -13.54 -13.22
C PHE A 19 -11.96 -14.84 -13.66
N GLN A 20 -12.69 -15.50 -12.76
CA GLN A 20 -13.48 -16.67 -13.06
C GLN A 20 -14.89 -16.24 -13.46
N ASN A 21 -15.14 -16.30 -14.77
CA ASN A 21 -16.42 -15.92 -15.32
C ASN A 21 -17.53 -16.90 -14.91
N LYS A 22 -18.63 -16.37 -14.38
CA LYS A 22 -19.84 -17.13 -14.03
C LYS A 22 -20.95 -17.06 -15.08
N GLY A 23 -20.74 -16.30 -16.16
CA GLY A 23 -21.73 -16.09 -17.22
C GLY A 23 -21.40 -16.83 -18.51
N ASN A 24 -22.32 -16.73 -19.48
CA ASN A 24 -22.21 -17.43 -20.77
C ASN A 24 -21.21 -16.79 -21.76
N LYS A 25 -20.75 -15.56 -21.51
CA LYS A 25 -19.83 -14.84 -22.41
C LYS A 25 -18.41 -14.86 -21.87
N PRO A 26 -17.39 -15.28 -22.62
CA PRO A 26 -16.02 -15.38 -22.13
C PRO A 26 -15.53 -14.02 -21.61
N GLN A 27 -14.87 -14.04 -20.46
CA GLN A 27 -14.23 -12.85 -19.89
C GLN A 27 -12.93 -12.56 -20.63
N ALA A 28 -12.56 -11.27 -20.72
CA ALA A 28 -11.29 -10.87 -21.32
C ALA A 28 -10.08 -11.44 -20.54
N PRO A 29 -8.96 -11.72 -21.22
CA PRO A 29 -7.76 -12.25 -20.58
C PRO A 29 -7.26 -11.35 -19.44
N VAL A 30 -6.68 -11.95 -18.40
CA VAL A 30 -6.20 -11.25 -17.19
C VAL A 30 -5.09 -10.26 -17.55
N GLU A 31 -4.24 -10.64 -18.50
CA GLU A 31 -3.16 -9.81 -19.04
C GLU A 31 -3.72 -8.50 -19.59
N PHE A 32 -4.83 -8.57 -20.33
CA PHE A 32 -5.42 -7.38 -20.95
C PHE A 32 -6.01 -6.44 -19.90
N GLN A 33 -6.75 -6.99 -18.93
CA GLN A 33 -7.29 -6.22 -17.81
C GLN A 33 -6.16 -5.56 -17.00
N LEU A 34 -5.06 -6.29 -16.77
CA LEU A 34 -3.90 -5.82 -16.03
C LEU A 34 -3.14 -4.71 -16.79
N VAL A 35 -2.99 -4.81 -18.11
CA VAL A 35 -2.37 -3.75 -18.93
C VAL A 35 -3.15 -2.45 -18.81
N ILE A 36 -4.49 -2.51 -18.89
CA ILE A 36 -5.35 -1.33 -18.76
C ILE A 36 -5.23 -0.72 -17.37
N PHE A 37 -5.24 -1.55 -16.33
CA PHE A 37 -5.02 -1.13 -14.96
C PHE A 37 -3.66 -0.43 -14.75
N LEU A 38 -2.57 -1.06 -15.20
CA LEU A 38 -1.22 -0.50 -15.08
C LEU A 38 -1.06 0.78 -15.90
N ARG A 39 -1.69 0.86 -17.08
CA ARG A 39 -1.70 2.09 -17.88
C ARG A 39 -2.41 3.20 -17.12
N ARG A 40 -3.57 2.92 -16.51
CA ARG A 40 -4.32 3.92 -15.74
C ARG A 40 -3.54 4.41 -14.52
N LEU A 41 -2.82 3.53 -13.81
CA LEU A 41 -2.02 3.93 -12.65
C LEU A 41 -0.70 4.62 -13.01
N GLY A 42 -0.06 4.19 -14.08
CA GLY A 42 1.26 4.68 -14.49
C GLY A 42 1.23 5.90 -15.41
N SER A 43 0.06 6.28 -15.93
CA SER A 43 -0.09 7.45 -16.80
C SER A 43 -1.01 8.50 -16.19
N LYS A 44 -0.88 9.74 -16.66
CA LYS A 44 -1.84 10.82 -16.36
C LYS A 44 -3.00 10.84 -17.37
N ASP A 45 -3.10 9.82 -18.22
CA ASP A 45 -4.12 9.72 -19.26
C ASP A 45 -5.50 9.62 -18.59
N ASP A 46 -6.45 10.40 -19.08
CA ASP A 46 -7.85 10.28 -18.69
C ASP A 46 -8.48 8.99 -19.25
N ILE A 47 -9.69 8.66 -18.76
CA ILE A 47 -10.34 7.39 -19.13
C ILE A 47 -10.67 7.37 -20.62
N LEU A 48 -11.07 8.49 -21.22
CA LEU A 48 -11.44 8.55 -22.64
C LEU A 48 -10.22 8.34 -23.54
N SER A 49 -9.07 8.89 -23.16
CA SER A 49 -7.80 8.61 -23.85
C SER A 49 -7.44 7.12 -23.84
N ILE A 50 -7.68 6.42 -22.72
CA ILE A 50 -7.48 4.96 -22.63
C ILE A 50 -8.49 4.23 -23.52
N CYS A 51 -9.77 4.62 -23.47
CA CYS A 51 -10.82 4.05 -24.32
C CYS A 51 -10.47 4.14 -25.80
N SER A 52 -10.06 5.33 -26.27
CA SER A 52 -9.66 5.58 -27.65
C SER A 52 -8.46 4.72 -28.06
N ARG A 53 -7.48 4.56 -27.18
CA ARG A 53 -6.25 3.81 -27.47
C ARG A 53 -6.45 2.29 -27.53
N PHE A 54 -7.33 1.74 -26.70
CA PHE A 54 -7.57 0.29 -26.62
C PHE A 54 -8.86 -0.16 -27.33
N GLY A 55 -9.66 0.76 -27.87
CA GLY A 55 -10.90 0.45 -28.57
C GLY A 55 -11.98 -0.13 -27.65
N ILE A 56 -12.05 0.35 -26.41
CA ILE A 56 -12.97 -0.16 -25.37
C ILE A 56 -13.83 0.96 -24.80
N CYS A 57 -14.99 0.60 -24.25
CA CYS A 57 -15.89 1.54 -23.60
C CYS A 57 -15.41 1.95 -22.21
N GLU A 58 -15.82 3.14 -21.74
CA GLU A 58 -15.50 3.65 -20.41
C GLU A 58 -15.92 2.69 -19.28
N GLY A 59 -17.13 2.12 -19.38
CA GLY A 59 -17.61 1.13 -18.41
C GLY A 59 -16.70 -0.11 -18.33
N THR A 60 -16.11 -0.52 -19.45
CA THR A 60 -15.17 -1.65 -19.51
C THR A 60 -13.85 -1.31 -18.83
N VAL A 61 -13.33 -0.09 -19.02
CA VAL A 61 -12.12 0.38 -18.32
C VAL A 61 -12.33 0.35 -16.81
N ILE A 62 -13.44 0.92 -16.34
CA ILE A 62 -13.79 0.96 -14.90
C ILE A 62 -13.95 -0.46 -14.36
N LEU A 63 -14.60 -1.35 -15.11
CA LEU A 63 -14.78 -2.75 -14.74
C LEU A 63 -13.43 -3.46 -14.54
N TYR A 64 -12.51 -3.33 -15.50
CA TYR A 64 -11.20 -3.98 -15.43
C TYR A 64 -10.33 -3.44 -14.31
N ILE A 65 -10.36 -2.12 -14.08
CA ILE A 65 -9.68 -1.51 -12.93
C ILE A 65 -10.21 -2.12 -11.63
N ASN A 66 -11.54 -2.21 -11.49
CA ASN A 66 -12.16 -2.76 -10.30
C ASN A 66 -11.84 -4.25 -10.11
N HIS A 67 -11.76 -5.03 -11.19
CA HIS A 67 -11.37 -6.43 -11.12
C HIS A 67 -9.94 -6.60 -10.59
N VAL A 68 -8.99 -5.90 -11.21
CA VAL A 68 -7.58 -5.99 -10.80
C VAL A 68 -7.39 -5.47 -9.38
N MET A 69 -8.05 -4.36 -9.00
CA MET A 69 -8.02 -3.85 -7.63
C MET A 69 -8.56 -4.86 -6.61
N LYS A 70 -9.66 -5.54 -6.91
CA LYS A 70 -10.22 -6.59 -6.02
C LYS A 70 -9.28 -7.78 -5.90
N ALA A 71 -8.72 -8.26 -7.02
CA ALA A 71 -7.78 -9.38 -7.00
C ALA A 71 -6.51 -9.04 -6.20
N ILE A 72 -5.93 -7.84 -6.38
CA ILE A 72 -4.79 -7.37 -5.57
C ILE A 72 -5.17 -7.31 -4.09
N ARG A 73 -6.37 -6.82 -3.75
CA ARG A 73 -6.85 -6.77 -2.37
C ARG A 73 -6.97 -8.16 -1.75
N ASN A 74 -7.45 -9.15 -2.48
CA ASN A 74 -7.57 -10.53 -1.99
C ASN A 74 -6.20 -11.15 -1.69
N LYS A 75 -5.18 -10.76 -2.45
CA LYS A 75 -3.78 -11.16 -2.23
C LYS A 75 -3.08 -10.46 -1.08
N LYS A 76 -3.71 -9.45 -0.44
CA LYS A 76 -3.10 -8.66 0.65
C LYS A 76 -2.47 -9.53 1.73
N LEU A 77 -3.20 -10.52 2.25
CA LEU A 77 -2.74 -11.34 3.37
C LEU A 77 -1.57 -12.27 3.02
N GLU A 78 -1.38 -12.55 1.72
CA GLU A 78 -0.27 -13.37 1.23
C GLU A 78 1.05 -12.58 1.22
N PHE A 79 1.00 -11.30 0.85
CA PHE A 79 2.19 -10.47 0.64
C PHE A 79 2.48 -9.47 1.77
N VAL A 80 1.46 -8.97 2.47
CA VAL A 80 1.59 -8.00 3.55
C VAL A 80 1.20 -8.68 4.86
N GLN A 81 2.21 -9.25 5.51
CA GLN A 81 2.07 -9.91 6.80
C GLN A 81 3.28 -9.64 7.68
N TRP A 82 3.05 -9.66 8.99
CA TRP A 82 4.12 -9.62 9.96
C TRP A 82 4.96 -10.91 9.89
N PRO A 83 6.30 -10.84 9.90
CA PRO A 83 7.16 -12.02 9.79
C PRO A 83 6.95 -12.95 10.99
N LYS A 84 6.57 -14.21 10.74
CA LYS A 84 6.32 -15.23 11.79
C LYS A 84 7.57 -16.06 12.14
N ASN A 85 8.48 -16.29 11.17
CA ASN A 85 9.69 -17.07 11.40
C ASN A 85 10.87 -16.13 11.69
N LYS A 86 11.28 -16.09 12.96
CA LYS A 86 12.36 -15.24 13.49
C LYS A 86 13.77 -15.85 13.35
N SER A 87 13.96 -16.84 12.46
CA SER A 87 15.24 -17.58 12.37
C SER A 87 16.43 -16.79 11.81
N CYS A 88 16.23 -15.52 11.45
CA CYS A 88 17.33 -14.65 11.04
C CYS A 88 17.86 -13.88 12.25
N TYR A 89 18.88 -14.43 12.92
CA TYR A 89 19.64 -13.82 14.01
C TYR A 89 20.46 -12.56 13.62
N CYS A 90 20.19 -11.94 12.46
CA CYS A 90 20.91 -10.76 11.98
C CYS A 90 19.94 -9.76 11.31
N SER A 91 19.74 -8.63 12.00
CA SER A 91 19.25 -7.32 11.51
C SER A 91 17.80 -7.14 11.05
N CYS A 92 16.84 -7.89 11.57
CA CYS A 92 15.41 -7.56 11.49
C CYS A 92 14.97 -6.58 12.59
N ARG A 93 15.76 -5.52 12.83
CA ARG A 93 15.50 -4.54 13.90
C ARG A 93 14.99 -3.18 13.39
N ASP A 94 15.04 -2.96 12.08
CA ASP A 94 14.72 -1.66 11.50
C ASP A 94 13.43 -1.76 10.69
N SER A 95 12.31 -1.88 11.40
CA SER A 95 11.03 -1.58 10.77
C SER A 95 10.86 -0.07 10.67
N PHE A 96 10.64 0.48 9.48
CA PHE A 96 10.50 1.93 9.30
C PHE A 96 9.03 2.34 9.23
N TYR A 97 8.63 3.28 10.07
CA TYR A 97 7.39 4.04 9.85
C TYR A 97 7.62 5.15 8.84
N PHE A 98 6.77 5.18 7.82
CA PHE A 98 6.77 6.29 6.89
C PHE A 98 5.37 6.64 6.41
N LYS A 99 5.20 7.92 6.12
CA LYS A 99 4.01 8.49 5.52
C LYS A 99 4.15 8.46 4.01
N LEU A 100 3.27 7.71 3.36
CA LEU A 100 3.24 7.56 1.90
C LEU A 100 2.39 8.65 1.26
N GLY A 101 2.78 9.91 1.51
CA GLY A 101 2.28 11.10 0.83
C GLY A 101 0.78 11.42 0.97
N THR A 102 0.42 12.60 0.45
CA THR A 102 -0.95 13.12 0.35
C THR A 102 -1.21 13.42 -1.13
N CYS A 103 -2.16 12.74 -1.78
CA CYS A 103 -2.54 13.08 -3.16
C CYS A 103 -3.41 14.36 -3.17
N THR A 104 -2.94 15.42 -3.84
CA THR A 104 -3.68 16.68 -4.02
C THR A 104 -4.07 16.87 -5.48
N ARG A 105 -5.33 17.27 -5.72
CA ARG A 105 -5.76 17.91 -6.98
C ARG A 105 -5.82 19.42 -6.71
N SER A 106 -4.85 20.14 -7.28
CA SER A 106 -4.73 21.61 -7.38
C SER A 106 -4.12 22.42 -6.22
N ASN A 107 -3.43 23.49 -6.62
CA ASN A 107 -2.70 24.46 -5.79
C ASN A 107 -3.66 25.40 -5.03
N SER A 108 -3.88 25.19 -3.73
CA SER A 108 -4.30 26.26 -2.79
C SER A 108 -4.24 25.78 -1.34
N ILE A 109 -4.30 26.73 -0.40
CA ILE A 109 -4.07 26.68 1.06
C ILE A 109 -5.02 25.72 1.84
N PHE A 110 -5.82 24.88 1.16
CA PHE A 110 -6.78 23.91 1.74
C PHE A 110 -6.26 22.45 1.79
N TYR A 111 -4.93 22.28 1.80
CA TYR A 111 -4.18 21.03 1.57
C TYR A 111 -4.46 19.85 2.53
N LYS A 112 -4.91 20.09 3.76
CA LYS A 112 -5.11 19.00 4.75
C LYS A 112 -6.49 18.33 4.71
N LYS A 113 -7.54 18.98 4.17
CA LYS A 113 -8.92 18.48 4.25
C LYS A 113 -9.28 17.45 3.17
N TYR A 114 -8.57 17.46 2.03
CA TYR A 114 -8.85 16.59 0.88
C TYR A 114 -7.78 15.53 0.62
N ALA A 115 -6.80 15.43 1.51
CA ALA A 115 -5.75 14.43 1.44
C ALA A 115 -6.16 13.16 2.21
N ILE A 116 -5.70 12.00 1.75
CA ILE A 116 -5.78 10.74 2.48
C ILE A 116 -4.37 10.40 2.98
N ASN A 117 -4.23 10.15 4.27
CA ASN A 117 -2.99 9.68 4.89
C ASN A 117 -2.83 8.16 4.68
N CYS A 118 -1.63 7.77 4.30
CA CYS A 118 -1.15 6.38 4.27
C CYS A 118 0.05 6.26 5.21
N GLN A 119 -0.05 5.37 6.20
CA GLN A 119 1.05 4.97 7.08
C GLN A 119 1.48 3.55 6.71
N GLY A 120 2.77 3.31 6.53
CA GLY A 120 3.34 1.99 6.27
C GLY A 120 4.39 1.61 7.29
N ILE A 121 4.51 0.31 7.55
CA ILE A 121 5.64 -0.33 8.21
C ILE A 121 6.31 -1.24 7.18
N VAL A 122 7.61 -1.06 6.98
CA VAL A 122 8.43 -1.92 6.13
C VAL A 122 9.47 -2.65 6.93
N ASP A 123 9.83 -3.84 6.49
CA ASP A 123 10.99 -4.59 6.96
C ASP A 123 12.31 -3.96 6.47
N PHE A 124 13.47 -4.44 6.96
CA PHE A 124 14.80 -3.96 6.58
C PHE A 124 15.09 -4.04 5.07
N LYS A 125 14.38 -4.92 4.34
CA LYS A 125 14.44 -5.04 2.88
C LYS A 125 13.54 -4.03 2.12
N GLY A 126 12.85 -3.14 2.84
CA GLY A 126 11.87 -2.21 2.27
C GLY A 126 10.54 -2.88 1.87
N ILE A 127 10.25 -4.08 2.38
CA ILE A 127 9.03 -4.83 2.07
C ILE A 127 7.94 -4.44 3.08
N PHE A 128 6.74 -4.07 2.61
CA PHE A 128 5.62 -3.72 3.50
C PHE A 128 5.16 -4.93 4.31
N ILE A 129 5.18 -4.79 5.63
CA ILE A 129 4.68 -5.80 6.58
C ILE A 129 3.36 -5.37 7.21
N ASN A 130 3.08 -4.05 7.24
CA ASN A 130 1.81 -3.49 7.67
C ASN A 130 1.55 -2.14 6.99
N TYR A 131 0.28 -1.79 6.77
CA TYR A 131 -0.08 -0.45 6.31
C TYR A 131 -1.50 -0.08 6.75
N ILE A 132 -1.73 1.22 6.91
CA ILE A 132 -3.01 1.84 7.25
C ILE A 132 -3.25 2.99 6.29
N ILE A 133 -4.44 3.00 5.68
CA ILE A 133 -4.88 4.02 4.73
C ILE A 133 -6.31 4.41 5.11
N GLY A 134 -6.67 5.67 4.89
CA GLY A 134 -8.06 6.13 4.96
C GLY A 134 -8.31 7.27 5.96
N TRP A 135 -7.28 7.70 6.69
CA TRP A 135 -7.40 8.86 7.57
C TRP A 135 -7.31 10.17 6.79
N PRO A 136 -8.09 11.21 7.13
CA PRO A 136 -7.93 12.53 6.54
C PRO A 136 -6.51 13.09 6.77
N GLY A 137 -5.98 13.83 5.80
CA GLY A 137 -4.64 14.42 5.85
C GLY A 137 -4.41 15.41 6.99
N SER A 138 -5.50 15.93 7.56
CA SER A 138 -5.50 16.81 8.73
C SER A 138 -5.22 16.09 10.04
N VAL A 139 -5.34 14.76 10.07
CA VAL A 139 -5.14 13.97 11.30
C VAL A 139 -3.66 13.84 11.60
N HIS A 140 -3.28 14.16 12.84
CA HIS A 140 -1.91 14.01 13.32
C HIS A 140 -1.45 12.56 13.29
N ASP A 141 -0.21 12.34 12.88
CA ASP A 141 0.34 10.99 12.67
C ASP A 141 0.34 10.16 13.97
N ALA A 142 0.54 10.79 15.13
CA ALA A 142 0.41 10.15 16.45
C ALA A 142 -1.00 9.60 16.72
N ARG A 143 -2.06 10.27 16.23
CA ARG A 143 -3.44 9.80 16.38
C ARG A 143 -3.73 8.63 15.45
N VAL A 144 -3.21 8.67 14.22
CA VAL A 144 -3.31 7.55 13.27
C VAL A 144 -2.60 6.32 13.85
N TYR A 145 -1.42 6.52 14.44
CA TYR A 145 -0.66 5.47 15.10
C TYR A 145 -1.35 4.90 16.33
N ALA A 146 -1.91 5.73 17.23
CA ALA A 146 -2.63 5.25 18.41
C ALA A 146 -3.88 4.41 18.05
N ASN A 147 -4.46 4.62 16.87
CA ASN A 147 -5.59 3.86 16.35
C ASN A 147 -5.19 2.75 15.36
N SER A 148 -3.88 2.46 15.25
CA SER A 148 -3.39 1.41 14.37
C SER A 148 -3.61 0.03 14.98
N ASP A 149 -3.93 -0.96 14.13
CA ASP A 149 -3.97 -2.37 14.55
C ASP A 149 -2.64 -2.80 15.18
N PHE A 150 -1.54 -2.25 14.67
CA PHE A 150 -0.22 -2.45 15.23
C PHE A 150 -0.12 -1.99 16.70
N PHE A 151 -0.50 -0.75 17.01
CA PHE A 151 -0.41 -0.20 18.36
C PHE A 151 -1.38 -0.90 19.32
N LEU A 152 -2.61 -1.14 18.87
CA LEU A 152 -3.63 -1.81 19.67
C LEU A 152 -3.26 -3.26 20.00
N ASN A 153 -2.57 -3.95 19.08
CA ASN A 153 -2.14 -5.34 19.24
C ASN A 153 -0.61 -5.48 19.33
N THR A 154 0.07 -4.51 19.96
CA THR A 154 1.55 -4.46 20.01
C THR A 154 2.16 -5.77 20.51
N ALA A 155 1.57 -6.39 21.54
CA ALA A 155 2.05 -7.65 22.13
C ALA A 155 1.99 -8.86 21.17
N LYS A 156 1.23 -8.76 20.07
CA LYS A 156 1.17 -9.79 19.02
C LYS A 156 2.30 -9.65 17.99
N TYR A 157 2.82 -8.44 17.83
CA TYR A 157 3.77 -8.10 16.77
C TYR A 157 5.20 -7.98 17.29
N ILE A 158 5.35 -7.42 18.49
CA ILE A 158 6.65 -7.16 19.12
C ILE A 158 6.86 -8.17 20.23
N GLU A 159 7.96 -8.92 20.19
CA GLU A 159 8.34 -9.81 21.28
C GLU A 159 9.80 -9.59 21.67
N GLY A 160 10.08 -9.54 22.97
CA GLY A 160 11.44 -9.36 23.48
C GLY A 160 12.05 -8.02 23.08
N ASP A 161 13.21 -8.07 22.42
CA ASP A 161 14.03 -6.90 22.05
C ASP A 161 13.69 -6.34 20.65
N ASP A 162 12.54 -6.69 20.10
CA ASP A 162 12.06 -6.15 18.83
C ASP A 162 11.73 -4.65 18.98
N TYR A 163 12.16 -3.83 18.01
CA TYR A 163 11.83 -2.40 17.97
C TYR A 163 11.53 -1.93 16.55
N VAL A 164 10.92 -0.74 16.47
CA VAL A 164 10.54 -0.08 15.23
C VAL A 164 11.12 1.33 15.24
N LEU A 165 11.66 1.76 14.11
CA LEU A 165 12.17 3.11 13.91
C LEU A 165 11.06 4.00 13.37
N GLY A 166 10.78 5.08 14.09
CA GLY A 166 9.74 6.06 13.76
C GLY A 166 10.30 7.43 13.43
N ASP A 167 9.50 8.22 12.73
CA ASP A 167 9.74 9.67 12.59
C ASP A 167 9.66 10.35 13.98
N SER A 168 10.36 11.47 14.13
CA SER A 168 10.32 12.42 15.24
C SER A 168 8.90 12.85 15.66
N ALA A 169 7.92 12.72 14.76
CA ALA A 169 6.52 13.02 15.01
C ALA A 169 5.81 11.99 15.91
N TYR A 170 6.41 10.82 16.12
CA TYR A 170 5.86 9.76 16.97
C TYR A 170 6.37 9.84 18.42
N PRO A 171 5.57 9.40 19.41
CA PRO A 171 6.03 9.31 20.78
C PRO A 171 7.08 8.19 20.92
N ILE A 172 8.13 8.44 21.71
CA ILE A 172 9.09 7.40 22.08
C ILE A 172 8.41 6.36 22.98
N SER A 173 8.70 5.08 22.77
CA SER A 173 8.17 3.97 23.56
C SER A 173 9.25 2.89 23.73
N SER A 174 9.01 1.87 24.56
CA SER A 174 9.95 0.76 24.79
C SER A 174 10.35 0.02 23.51
N PHE A 175 9.51 0.09 22.49
CA PHE A 175 9.68 -0.58 21.21
C PHE A 175 9.65 0.39 20.00
N LEU A 176 9.52 1.70 20.22
CA LEU A 176 9.48 2.70 19.15
C LEU A 176 10.56 3.75 19.39
N ILE A 177 11.60 3.71 18.57
CA ILE A 177 12.75 4.60 18.65
C ILE A 177 12.56 5.71 17.61
N THR A 178 12.60 6.96 18.05
CA THR A 178 12.52 8.13 17.18
C THR A 178 13.84 8.90 17.20
N PRO A 179 14.21 9.58 16.10
CA PRO A 179 15.44 10.36 16.06
C PRO A 179 15.39 11.47 17.12
N PHE A 180 16.53 11.67 17.78
CA PHE A 180 16.68 12.65 18.83
C PHE A 180 16.38 14.06 18.30
N LYS A 181 15.43 14.77 18.91
CA LYS A 181 15.12 16.17 18.57
C LYS A 181 16.21 17.08 19.14
N ASN A 182 17.27 17.27 18.36
CA ASN A 182 18.34 18.27 18.47
C ASN A 182 18.98 18.50 19.87
N PRO A 183 20.27 18.16 20.09
CA PRO A 183 20.98 18.39 21.36
C PRO A 183 21.52 19.83 21.56
N PHE A 184 21.26 20.75 20.64
CA PHE A 184 21.81 22.12 20.68
C PHE A 184 20.72 23.16 20.99
N ASN A 185 20.32 23.24 22.25
CA ASN A 185 19.79 24.47 22.86
C ASN A 185 20.66 24.74 24.10
N HIS A 186 21.83 25.34 23.85
CA HIS A 186 22.66 26.01 24.85
C HIS A 186 22.80 27.47 24.45
#